data_AF-A0A6I3B8K2-F1
#
_entry.id   AF-A0A6I3B8K2-F1
#
_cell.length_a   1.000
_cell.length_b   1.000
_cell.length_c   1.000
_cell.angle_alpha   90.00
_cell.angle_beta   90.00
_cell.angle_gamma   90.00
#
_symmetry.space_group_name_H-M   'P 1'
#
loop_
_entity.id
_entity.type
_entity.pdbx_description
1 polymer ?
#
loop_
_entity_poly.entity_id
_entity_poly.type
_entity_poly.pdbx_seq_one_letter_code
_entity_poly.pdbx_strand_id
1 'polypeptide(L)' 'MTGSRFGVNDKVGVVTGAGRGLGRGIAVAFAEGGAQVVLVSRT' A
#
# COMPACT_ATOMS: atom_id res chain seq x y z
N MET A 1 -5.21 -11.83 17.16
CA MET A 1 -4.39 -11.00 16.27
C MET A 1 -3.20 -11.81 15.78
N THR A 2 -3.33 -12.48 14.64
CA THR A 2 -2.22 -13.14 13.95
C THR A 2 -1.47 -12.09 13.14
N GLY A 3 -0.54 -11.37 13.78
CA GLY A 3 0.33 -10.44 13.07
C GLY A 3 1.24 -11.23 12.11
N SER A 4 1.01 -11.11 10.81
CA SER A 4 1.93 -11.70 9.83
C SER A 4 3.30 -11.02 9.97
N ARG A 5 4.39 -11.76 9.74
CA ARG A 5 5.78 -11.26 9.88
C ARG A 5 6.08 -10.04 9.01
N PHE A 6 5.20 -9.73 8.04
CA PHE A 6 5.31 -8.63 7.09
C PHE A 6 4.14 -7.64 7.13
N GLY A 7 3.26 -7.73 8.14
CA GLY A 7 2.16 -6.78 8.32
C GLY A 7 2.69 -5.38 8.63
N VAL A 8 2.12 -4.37 7.97
CA VAL A 8 2.47 -2.95 8.11
C VAL A 8 1.33 -2.16 8.76
N ASN A 9 0.64 -2.80 9.72
CA ASN A 9 -0.45 -2.19 10.48
C ASN A 9 -0.02 -0.87 11.15
N ASP A 10 -0.97 0.06 11.28
CA ASP A 10 -0.79 1.38 11.91
C ASP A 10 0.33 2.23 11.27
N LYS A 11 0.68 1.95 10.01
CA LYS A 11 1.60 2.76 9.22
C LYS A 11 0.86 3.53 8.14
N VAL A 12 1.39 4.70 7.81
CA VAL A 12 0.99 5.51 6.67
C VAL A 12 2.09 5.42 5.61
N GLY A 13 1.74 5.03 4.39
CA GLY A 13 2.66 4.90 3.26
C GLY A 13 2.23 5.74 2.06
N VAL A 14 3.19 6.20 1.24
CA VAL A 14 2.92 6.90 -0.02
C VAL A 14 3.39 6.01 -1.17
N VAL A 15 2.50 5.75 -2.13
CA VAL A 15 2.84 5.02 -3.36
C VAL A 15 2.70 5.94 -4.56
N THR A 16 3.83 6.22 -5.21
CA THR A 16 3.88 6.99 -6.46
C THR A 16 3.71 6.09 -7.68
N GLY A 17 3.20 6.63 -8.79
CA GLY A 17 2.88 5.84 -9.97
C GLY A 17 1.75 4.83 -9.75
N ALA A 18 0.87 5.07 -8.76
CA ALA A 18 -0.15 4.11 -8.31
C ALA A 18 -1.32 3.92 -9.29
N GLY A 19 -1.38 4.68 -10.39
CA GLY A 19 -2.52 4.65 -11.32
C GLY A 19 -2.69 3.33 -12.08
N ARG A 20 -1.62 2.53 -12.27
CA ARG A 20 -1.68 1.24 -13.00
C ARG A 20 -0.47 0.34 -12.72
N GLY A 21 -0.51 -0.87 -13.26
CA GLY A 21 0.61 -1.81 -13.26
C GLY A 21 1.11 -2.11 -11.84
N LEU A 22 2.45 -2.14 -11.69
CA LEU A 22 3.09 -2.47 -10.42
C LEU A 22 2.74 -1.48 -9.30
N GLY A 23 2.69 -0.18 -9.59
CA GLY A 23 2.35 0.83 -8.58
C GLY A 23 0.98 0.58 -7.95
N ARG A 24 -0.02 0.22 -8.77
CA ARG A 24 -1.35 -0.20 -8.27
C ARG A 24 -1.27 -1.48 -7.44
N GLY A 25 -0.52 -2.48 -7.90
CA GLY A 25 -0.35 -3.74 -7.17
C GLY A 25 0.31 -3.54 -5.80
N ILE A 26 1.35 -2.72 -5.73
CA ILE A 26 2.05 -2.39 -4.48
C ILE A 26 1.10 -1.67 -3.51
N ALA A 27 0.32 -0.71 -4.00
CA ALA A 27 -0.67 0.00 -3.18
C ALA A 27 -1.69 -0.96 -2.55
N VAL A 28 -2.21 -1.92 -3.32
CA VAL A 28 -3.15 -2.93 -2.82
C VAL A 28 -2.47 -3.80 -1.76
N ALA A 29 -1.26 -4.31 -2.02
CA ALA A 29 -0.55 -5.15 -1.07
C ALA A 29 -0.26 -4.43 0.26
N PHE A 30 0.05 -3.14 0.23
CA PHE A 30 0.25 -2.33 1.45
C PHE A 30 -1.05 -2.14 2.23
N ALA A 31 -2.16 -1.88 1.53
CA ALA A 31 -3.48 -1.75 2.15
C ALA A 31 -3.94 -3.08 2.78
N GLU A 32 -3.75 -4.20 2.09
CA GLU A 32 -4.00 -5.55 2.62
C GLU A 32 -3.10 -5.88 3.81
N GLY A 33 -1.87 -5.37 3.80
CA GLY A 33 -0.92 -5.43 4.92
C GLY A 33 -1.30 -4.56 6.13
N GLY A 34 -2.39 -3.79 6.04
CA GLY A 34 -2.94 -2.97 7.12
C GLY A 34 -2.44 -1.52 7.16
N ALA A 35 -1.69 -1.06 6.15
CA ALA A 35 -1.29 0.34 6.08
C ALA A 35 -2.41 1.23 5.57
N GLN A 36 -2.46 2.46 6.06
CA GLN A 36 -3.15 3.55 5.37
C GLN A 36 -2.24 4.04 4.23
N VAL A 37 -2.78 4.15 3.01
CA VAL A 37 -1.95 4.41 1.83
C VAL A 37 -2.43 5.65 1.08
N VAL A 38 -1.51 6.57 0.79
CA VAL A 38 -1.73 7.70 -0.11
C VAL A 38 -1.25 7.32 -1.50
N LEU A 39 -2.12 7.49 -2.49
CA LEU A 39 -1.85 7.12 -3.88
C LEU A 39 -1.55 8.37 -4.72
N VAL A 40 -0.46 8.35 -5.46
CA VAL A 40 -0.07 9.46 -6.33
C VAL A 40 0.04 8.96 -7.77
N SER A 41 -0.68 9.64 -8.67
CA SER A 41 -0.62 9.45 -10.11
C SER A 41 -0.68 10.79 -10.82
N ARG A 42 -0.21 10.85 -12.06
CA ARG A 42 -0.32 12.04 -12.94
C ARG A 42 -1.59 12.02 -13.80
N THR A 43 -2.33 10.92 -13.73
CA THR A 43 -3.53 10.59 -14.52
C THR A 43 -4.47 9.82 -13.62
#